data_AF-A0A7K3CWQ4-F1
#
_entry.id   AF-A0A7K3CWQ4-F1
#
_cell.length_a   1.000
_cell.length_b   1.000
_cell.length_c   1.000
_cell.angle_alpha   90.00
_cell.angle_beta   90.00
_cell.angle_gamma   90.00
#
_symmetry.space_group_name_H-M   'P 1'
#
loop_
_entity.id
_entity.type
_entity.pdbx_description
1 polymer ?
#
loop_
_entity_poly.entity_id
_entity_poly.type
_entity_poly.pdbx_seq_one_letter_code
_entity_poly.pdbx_strand_id
1 'polypeptide(L)'
;LDLVVNVDPPTDPKDYLHRAGRTARAGESGRVVTLVLSGQRRETVQVLAEAGIEPRTTKVRSGEAELSRITGAKAPSGTPLDGGTAAGRAKNHNAPFRGLGSTKESPGGKGGGGKSSSRKTAEARKLAEARRAARVRRGG
;
A
#
# COMPACT_ATOMS: atom_id res chain seq x y z
N LEU A 1 -0.06 15.08 -10.60
CA LEU A 1 -1.50 14.76 -10.47
C LEU A 1 -2.08 15.94 -9.75
N ASP A 2 -3.19 16.44 -10.23
CA ASP A 2 -3.76 17.70 -9.72
C ASP A 2 -4.96 17.40 -8.82
N LEU A 3 -5.53 16.20 -8.97
CA LEU A 3 -6.66 15.67 -8.22
C LEU A 3 -6.40 14.22 -7.80
N VAL A 4 -6.74 13.90 -6.55
CA VAL A 4 -6.91 12.53 -6.03
C VAL A 4 -8.36 12.36 -5.59
N VAL A 5 -9.01 11.27 -6.00
CA VAL A 5 -10.36 10.93 -5.57
C VAL A 5 -10.32 9.62 -4.79
N ASN A 6 -10.69 9.67 -3.51
CA ASN A 6 -10.96 8.50 -2.70
C ASN A 6 -12.41 8.10 -2.92
N VAL A 7 -12.63 6.98 -3.61
CA VAL A 7 -13.96 6.41 -3.82
C VAL A 7 -14.55 5.92 -2.49
N ASP A 8 -13.69 5.32 -1.66
CA ASP A 8 -14.02 4.92 -0.30
C ASP A 8 -13.25 5.78 0.72
N PRO A 9 -13.84 6.10 1.89
CA PRO A 9 -13.16 6.89 2.91
C PRO A 9 -11.90 6.19 3.45
N PRO A 10 -10.81 6.91 3.73
CA PRO A 10 -9.66 6.35 4.43
C PRO A 10 -10.07 5.97 5.86
N THR A 11 -9.57 4.84 6.35
CA THR A 11 -9.82 4.36 7.72
C THR A 11 -8.69 4.73 8.68
N ASP A 12 -7.56 5.22 8.18
CA ASP A 12 -6.40 5.60 8.97
C ASP A 12 -5.79 6.93 8.47
N PRO A 13 -5.33 7.82 9.37
CA PRO A 13 -4.74 9.11 9.01
C PRO A 13 -3.50 8.99 8.10
N LYS A 14 -2.66 7.97 8.32
CA LYS A 14 -1.45 7.78 7.50
C LYS A 14 -1.82 7.33 6.09
N ASP A 15 -2.83 6.48 5.92
CA ASP A 15 -3.32 6.11 4.59
C ASP A 15 -3.80 7.35 3.82
N TYR A 16 -4.57 8.22 4.48
CA TYR A 16 -4.96 9.49 3.87
C TYR A 16 -3.74 10.31 3.42
N LEU A 17 -2.75 10.51 4.29
CA LEU A 17 -1.55 11.30 3.96
C LEU A 17 -0.73 10.69 2.81
N HIS A 18 -0.58 9.36 2.76
CA HIS A 18 0.11 8.68 1.66
C HIS A 18 -0.59 8.85 0.30
N ARG A 19 -1.93 8.83 0.31
CA ARG A 19 -2.76 9.05 -0.88
C ARG A 19 -2.76 10.53 -1.28
N ALA A 20 -2.92 11.43 -0.33
CA ALA A 20 -2.89 12.87 -0.56
C ALA A 20 -1.53 13.30 -1.12
N GLY A 21 -0.42 12.69 -0.68
CA GLY A 21 0.92 12.93 -1.21
C GLY A 21 1.14 12.55 -2.69
N ARG A 22 0.12 12.07 -3.40
CA ARG A 22 0.20 11.80 -4.85
C ARG A 22 -0.05 13.05 -5.71
N THR A 23 -0.70 14.07 -5.13
CA THR A 23 -0.98 15.36 -5.77
C THR A 23 0.05 16.43 -5.39
N ALA A 24 -0.16 17.68 -5.80
CA ALA A 24 0.64 18.86 -5.41
C ALA A 24 2.16 18.76 -5.74
N ARG A 25 2.49 18.51 -7.01
CA ARG A 25 3.89 18.35 -7.46
C ARG A 25 4.48 19.68 -7.92
N ALA A 26 5.81 19.76 -7.96
CA ALA A 26 6.55 20.93 -8.48
C ALA A 26 6.18 22.27 -7.83
N GLY A 27 5.76 22.25 -6.56
CA GLY A 27 5.36 23.45 -5.83
C GLY A 27 3.92 23.92 -6.10
N GLU A 28 3.19 23.26 -6.99
CA GLU A 28 1.78 23.56 -7.23
C GLU A 28 0.87 22.93 -6.17
N SER A 29 -0.28 23.55 -5.92
CA SER A 29 -1.31 23.01 -5.05
C SER A 29 -2.08 21.87 -5.72
N GLY A 30 -2.53 20.90 -4.93
CA GLY A 30 -3.34 19.78 -5.39
C GLY A 30 -4.66 19.66 -4.62
N ARG A 31 -5.65 19.01 -5.22
CA ARG A 31 -6.94 18.70 -4.58
C ARG A 31 -7.07 17.23 -4.23
N VAL A 32 -7.72 16.97 -3.10
CA VAL A 32 -8.14 15.63 -2.68
C VAL A 32 -9.63 15.66 -2.41
N VAL A 33 -10.38 14.72 -2.98
CA VAL A 33 -11.83 14.57 -2.79
C VAL A 33 -12.08 13.19 -2.23
N THR A 34 -12.85 13.09 -1.15
CA THR A 34 -13.29 11.82 -0.58
C THR A 34 -14.80 11.73 -0.68
N LEU A 35 -15.30 10.69 -1.35
CA LEU A 35 -16.72 10.39 -1.36
C LEU A 35 -17.09 9.70 -0.06
N VAL A 36 -18.12 10.20 0.62
CA VAL A 36 -18.57 9.68 1.91
C VAL A 36 -20.08 9.49 1.89
N LEU A 37 -20.54 8.36 2.42
CA LEU A 37 -21.96 8.18 2.70
C LEU A 37 -22.37 9.01 3.92
N SER A 38 -23.65 9.35 4.01
CA SER A 38 -24.21 10.16 5.10
C SER A 38 -23.85 9.62 6.50
N GLY A 39 -23.90 8.29 6.66
CA GLY A 39 -23.60 7.61 7.93
C GLY A 39 -22.10 7.56 8.29
N GLN A 40 -21.22 7.63 7.28
CA GLN A 40 -19.75 7.55 7.47
C GLN A 40 -19.12 8.93 7.72
N ARG A 41 -19.84 10.02 7.45
CA ARG A 41 -19.30 11.38 7.49
C ARG A 41 -18.56 11.69 8.80
N ARG A 42 -19.13 11.34 9.96
CA ARG A 42 -18.56 11.69 11.26
C ARG A 42 -17.22 11.00 11.48
N GLU A 43 -17.16 9.71 11.21
CA GLU A 43 -15.95 8.89 11.33
C GLU A 43 -14.88 9.40 10.36
N THR A 44 -15.24 9.65 9.10
CA THR A 44 -14.27 10.18 8.12
C THR A 44 -13.71 11.54 8.55
N VAL A 45 -14.54 12.45 9.07
CA VAL A 45 -14.06 13.75 9.56
C VAL A 45 -13.10 13.58 10.74
N GLN A 46 -13.32 12.60 11.62
CA GLN A 46 -12.39 12.30 12.72
C GLN A 46 -11.03 11.81 12.20
N VAL A 47 -11.02 10.85 11.27
CA VAL A 47 -9.79 10.35 10.64
C VAL A 47 -9.02 11.48 9.95
N LEU A 48 -9.72 12.39 9.26
CA LEU A 48 -9.09 13.54 8.60
C LEU A 48 -8.55 14.56 9.61
N ALA A 49 -9.27 14.81 10.70
CA ALA A 49 -8.80 15.69 11.77
C ALA A 49 -7.55 15.13 12.47
N GLU A 50 -7.46 13.81 12.68
CA GLU A 50 -6.25 13.13 13.18
C GLU A 50 -5.06 13.26 12.21
N ALA A 51 -5.32 13.42 10.90
CA ALA A 51 -4.31 13.77 9.91
C ALA A 51 -3.97 15.27 9.88
N GLY A 52 -4.57 16.09 10.75
CA GLY A 52 -4.38 17.54 10.79
C GLY A 52 -5.12 18.29 9.68
N ILE A 53 -6.18 17.70 9.11
CA ILE A 53 -6.91 18.25 7.97
C ILE A 53 -8.32 18.64 8.40
N GLU A 54 -8.73 19.86 8.06
CA GLU A 54 -10.11 20.30 8.18
C GLU A 54 -10.82 20.21 6.81
N PRO A 55 -11.67 19.19 6.59
CA PRO A 55 -12.30 18.98 5.29
C PRO A 55 -13.51 19.88 5.07
N ARG A 56 -13.58 20.54 3.92
CA ARG A 56 -14.82 21.17 3.45
C ARG A 56 -15.84 20.08 3.05
N THR A 57 -16.95 19.99 3.77
CA THR A 57 -18.05 19.08 3.41
C THR A 57 -19.03 19.76 2.46
N THR A 58 -19.39 19.08 1.37
CA THR A 58 -20.48 19.49 0.48
C THR A 58 -21.42 18.30 0.28
N LYS A 59 -22.72 18.47 0.54
CA LYS A 59 -23.72 17.45 0.24
C LYS A 59 -24.07 17.56 -1.25
N VAL A 60 -23.99 16.46 -1.97
CA VAL A 60 -24.31 16.39 -3.40
C VAL A 60 -25.04 15.09 -3.73
N ARG A 61 -25.78 15.09 -4.84
CA ARG A 61 -26.28 13.88 -5.51
C ARG A 61 -25.48 13.59 -6.77
N SER A 62 -25.65 12.37 -7.30
CA SER A 62 -25.10 12.01 -8.59
C SER A 62 -25.65 12.92 -9.68
N GLY A 63 -24.79 13.41 -10.57
CA GLY A 63 -25.16 14.29 -11.68
C GLY A 63 -25.33 15.77 -11.32
N GLU A 64 -25.25 16.16 -10.04
CA GLU A 64 -25.32 17.57 -9.67
C GLU A 64 -24.09 18.35 -10.16
N ALA A 65 -24.32 19.58 -10.63
CA ALA A 65 -23.28 20.45 -11.18
C ALA A 65 -22.14 20.71 -10.18
N GLU A 66 -22.42 20.72 -8.89
CA GLU A 66 -21.42 20.96 -7.85
C GLU A 66 -20.40 19.82 -7.75
N LEU A 67 -20.83 18.57 -7.92
CA LEU A 67 -19.93 17.41 -7.97
C LEU A 67 -18.97 17.51 -9.17
N SER A 68 -19.49 17.89 -10.33
CA SER A 68 -18.69 18.13 -11.54
C SER A 68 -17.73 19.31 -11.38
N ARG A 69 -18.16 20.42 -10.75
CA ARG A 69 -17.29 21.57 -10.47
C ARG A 69 -16.12 21.20 -9.56
N ILE A 70 -16.41 20.45 -8.48
CA ILE A 70 -15.40 20.00 -7.52
C ILE A 70 -14.44 19.03 -8.23
N THR A 71 -14.95 17.97 -8.83
CA THR A 71 -14.07 16.89 -9.36
C THR A 71 -13.48 17.19 -10.73
N GLY A 72 -13.99 18.18 -11.46
CA GLY A 72 -13.67 18.36 -12.88
C GLY A 72 -14.19 17.21 -13.77
N ALA A 73 -15.08 16.35 -13.23
CA ALA A 73 -15.59 15.19 -13.94
C ALA A 73 -16.35 15.61 -15.21
N LYS A 74 -16.04 14.93 -16.31
CA LYS A 74 -16.71 15.04 -17.61
C LYS A 74 -17.25 13.68 -18.02
N ALA A 75 -18.29 13.67 -18.84
CA ALA A 75 -18.80 12.43 -19.41
C ALA A 75 -17.68 11.74 -20.20
N PRO A 76 -17.37 10.47 -19.92
CA PRO A 76 -16.35 9.74 -20.68
C PRO A 76 -16.83 9.57 -22.13
N SER A 77 -15.95 9.88 -23.09
CA SER A 77 -16.21 9.62 -24.50
C SER A 77 -15.92 8.15 -24.80
N GLY A 78 -16.91 7.28 -24.69
CA GLY A 78 -16.76 5.86 -25.00
C GLY A 78 -18.02 5.05 -24.72
N THR A 79 -18.10 3.87 -25.33
CA THR A 79 -19.12 2.87 -24.97
C THR A 79 -18.76 2.27 -23.61
N PRO A 80 -19.66 2.26 -22.62
CA PRO A 80 -19.44 1.55 -21.37
C PRO A 80 -19.02 0.10 -21.64
N LEU A 81 -17.99 -0.38 -20.96
CA LEU A 81 -17.63 -1.80 -21.02
C LEU A 81 -18.65 -2.55 -20.15
N ASP A 82 -19.32 -3.56 -20.71
CA ASP A 82 -20.40 -4.31 -20.06
C ASP A 82 -19.95 -5.19 -18.86
N GLY A 83 -18.77 -4.93 -18.29
CA GLY A 83 -18.26 -5.64 -17.12
C GLY A 83 -17.96 -7.12 -17.36
N GLY A 84 -17.89 -7.58 -18.62
CA GLY A 84 -17.48 -8.95 -18.95
C GLY A 84 -16.14 -9.30 -18.31
N THR A 85 -15.99 -10.56 -17.87
CA THR A 85 -14.78 -11.04 -17.18
C THR A 85 -13.55 -10.60 -17.95
N ALA A 86 -12.69 -9.79 -17.31
CA ALA A 86 -11.45 -9.31 -17.91
C ALA A 86 -10.72 -10.50 -18.53
N ALA A 87 -10.55 -10.48 -19.86
CA ALA A 87 -9.86 -11.55 -20.57
C ALA A 87 -8.51 -11.79 -19.86
N GLY A 88 -8.28 -13.04 -19.45
CA GLY A 88 -7.15 -13.42 -18.62
C GLY A 88 -5.87 -12.83 -19.19
N ARG A 89 -5.22 -11.95 -18.42
CA ARG A 89 -3.96 -11.32 -18.80
C ARG A 89 -3.00 -12.39 -19.29
N ALA A 90 -2.48 -12.23 -20.50
CA ALA A 90 -1.56 -13.18 -21.11
C ALA A 90 -0.45 -13.51 -20.10
N LYS A 91 -0.28 -14.80 -19.79
CA LYS A 91 0.75 -15.29 -18.86
C LYS A 91 2.08 -14.70 -19.30
N ASN A 92 2.66 -13.90 -18.41
CA ASN A 92 3.93 -13.24 -18.62
C ASN A 92 4.96 -14.33 -18.95
N HIS A 93 5.55 -14.31 -20.15
CA HIS A 93 6.71 -15.13 -20.49
C HIS A 93 7.95 -14.57 -19.78
N ASN A 94 7.97 -14.59 -18.46
CA ASN A 94 9.21 -14.38 -17.73
C ASN A 94 10.01 -15.68 -17.85
N ALA A 95 10.78 -15.80 -18.93
CA ALA A 95 11.81 -16.83 -19.03
C ALA A 95 12.75 -16.67 -17.81
N PRO A 96 13.11 -17.74 -17.10
CA PRO A 96 14.00 -17.63 -15.97
C PRO A 96 15.35 -17.07 -16.45
N PHE A 97 15.80 -16.00 -15.81
CA PHE A 97 17.11 -15.39 -16.04
C PHE A 97 18.20 -16.46 -15.87
N ARG A 98 18.73 -16.99 -16.98
CA ARG A 98 19.98 -17.76 -16.98
C ARG A 98 21.12 -16.76 -17.00
N GLY A 99 21.75 -16.58 -15.84
CA GLY A 99 22.87 -15.69 -15.66
C GLY A 99 23.98 -15.91 -16.68
N LEU A 100 24.52 -14.80 -17.17
CA LEU A 100 25.65 -14.72 -18.09
C LEU A 100 26.94 -14.79 -17.27
N GLY A 101 27.69 -15.89 -17.36
CA GLY A 101 28.95 -16.04 -16.62
C GLY A 101 29.62 -17.41 -16.76
N SER A 102 30.26 -17.63 -17.91
CA SER A 102 31.42 -18.51 -18.20
C SER A 102 31.51 -19.89 -17.52
N THR A 103 31.12 -20.93 -18.27
CA THR A 103 31.58 -22.31 -18.09
C THR A 103 33.07 -22.40 -18.42
N LYS A 104 33.89 -22.83 -17.45
CA LYS A 104 35.14 -23.56 -17.71
C LYS A 104 35.13 -24.81 -16.83
N GLU A 105 34.94 -25.94 -17.49
CA GLU A 105 35.09 -27.34 -17.04
C GLU A 105 36.49 -27.54 -16.41
N SER A 106 36.82 -28.38 -15.41
CA SER A 106 36.24 -29.51 -14.64
C SER A 106 37.23 -29.77 -13.45
N PRO A 107 37.26 -30.93 -12.74
CA PRO A 107 36.29 -31.49 -11.79
C PRO A 107 36.88 -31.65 -10.36
N GLY A 108 36.02 -31.73 -9.34
CA GLY A 108 36.40 -32.22 -8.00
C GLY A 108 36.29 -31.17 -6.90
N GLY A 109 35.44 -31.42 -5.89
CA GLY A 109 35.37 -30.56 -4.72
C GLY A 109 34.04 -30.64 -3.97
N LYS A 110 33.99 -31.59 -3.05
CA LYS A 110 33.01 -31.73 -1.96
C LYS A 110 32.79 -30.39 -1.22
N GLY A 111 31.56 -29.90 -1.09
CA GLY A 111 31.21 -28.97 0.00
C GLY A 111 30.12 -27.92 -0.25
N GLY A 112 29.14 -27.90 0.66
CA GLY A 112 28.73 -26.65 1.30
C GLY A 112 27.38 -26.04 0.90
N GLY A 113 26.29 -26.61 1.40
CA GLY A 113 24.96 -26.00 1.36
C GLY A 113 24.83 -24.75 2.26
N GLY A 114 24.20 -23.71 1.71
CA GLY A 114 23.21 -22.85 2.36
C GLY A 114 23.59 -22.09 3.64
N LYS A 115 24.30 -20.96 3.54
CA LYS A 115 24.39 -19.95 4.60
C LYS A 115 23.34 -18.85 4.43
N SER A 116 22.14 -19.04 4.98
CA SER A 116 21.22 -17.91 5.25
C SER A 116 20.18 -18.16 6.37
N SER A 117 20.35 -19.18 7.23
CA SER A 117 19.40 -19.46 8.33
C SER A 117 19.99 -19.38 9.76
N SER A 118 21.31 -19.27 9.92
CA SER A 118 21.94 -19.45 11.25
C SER A 118 21.90 -18.25 12.20
N ARG A 119 21.59 -17.03 11.74
CA ARG A 119 21.55 -15.86 12.63
C ARG A 119 20.28 -15.83 13.50
N LYS A 120 19.14 -16.21 12.94
CA LYS A 120 17.84 -16.17 13.63
C LYS A 120 17.70 -17.27 14.69
N THR A 121 18.32 -18.42 14.47
CA THR A 121 18.32 -19.55 15.42
C THR A 121 19.31 -19.37 16.57
N ALA A 122 20.47 -18.75 16.32
CA ALA A 122 21.45 -18.44 17.37
C ALA A 122 20.92 -17.37 18.34
N GLU A 123 20.24 -16.35 17.83
CA GLU A 123 19.66 -15.28 18.65
C GLU A 123 18.51 -15.78 19.53
N ALA A 124 17.65 -16.65 18.99
CA ALA A 124 16.57 -17.28 19.75
C ALA A 124 17.08 -18.19 20.88
N ARG A 125 18.19 -18.92 20.66
CA ARG A 125 18.81 -19.78 21.69
C ARG A 125 19.43 -18.96 22.82
N LYS A 126 20.11 -17.85 22.48
CA LYS A 126 20.72 -16.93 23.46
C LYS A 126 19.66 -16.25 24.34
N LEU A 127 18.52 -15.88 23.76
CA LEU A 127 17.40 -15.29 24.52
C LEU A 127 16.71 -16.31 25.46
N ALA A 128 16.59 -17.57 25.03
CA ALA A 128 16.02 -18.64 25.84
C ALA A 128 16.91 -19.02 27.03
N GLU A 129 18.23 -19.02 26.83
CA GLU A 129 19.21 -19.30 27.88
C GLU A 129 19.25 -18.20 28.96
N ALA A 130 19.22 -16.92 28.54
CA ALA A 130 19.15 -15.79 29.46
C ALA A 130 17.86 -15.80 30.32
N ARG A 131 16.72 -16.19 29.74
CA ARG A 131 15.45 -16.33 30.48
C ARG A 131 15.48 -17.47 31.49
N ARG A 132 16.17 -18.57 31.19
CA ARG A 132 16.34 -19.71 32.13
C ARG A 132 17.23 -19.33 33.31
N ALA A 133 18.33 -18.63 33.08
CA ALA A 133 19.24 -18.16 34.14
C ALA A 133 18.59 -17.15 35.09
N ALA A 134 17.68 -16.30 34.57
CA ALA A 134 16.93 -15.35 35.39
C ALA A 134 15.89 -16.02 36.31
N ARG A 135 15.36 -17.19 35.93
CA ARG A 135 14.36 -17.94 36.71
C ARG A 135 14.96 -18.71 37.89
N VAL A 136 16.22 -19.13 37.79
CA VAL A 136 16.93 -19.86 38.86
C VAL A 136 17.34 -18.94 40.03
N ARG A 137 17.55 -17.64 39.79
CA ARG A 137 17.93 -16.68 40.84
C ARG A 137 16.79 -16.06 41.65
N ARG A 138 15.53 -16.43 41.41
CA ARG A 138 14.35 -15.90 42.15
C ARG A 138 13.62 -16.98 42.96
N GLY A 139 14.23 -18.15 43.13
CA GLY A 139 13.64 -19.29 43.83
C GLY A 139 14.65 -20.09 44.66
N GLY A 140 15.67 -19.41 45.17
CA GLY A 140 16.57 -19.90 46.22
C GLY A 140 16.51 -18.94 47.40
#